data_AF-A0A0C3LTA3-F1
#
_entry.id   AF-A0A0C3LTA3-F1
#
_cell.length_a   1.000
_cell.length_b   1.000
_cell.length_c   1.000
_cell.angle_alpha   90.00
_cell.angle_beta   90.00
_cell.angle_gamma   90.00
#
_symmetry.space_group_name_H-M   'P 1'
#
loop_
_entity.id
_entity.type
_entity.pdbx_description
1 polymer ?
#
loop_
_entity_poly.entity_id
_entity_poly.type
_entity_poly.pdbx_seq_one_letter_code
_entity_poly.pdbx_strand_id
1 'polypeptide(L)'
;MADDALAWWSALDEEVQGSWKLLRQAMLSTYRPMFYGGSGEEAENFICAVRDKAINEKKRTDNEWIVMYAESCLAGEALRWYTYLDLDTKNSWEKLQQALLTQYSRGGPADPALNLVPTPASAASVGPAPSAIRRGRIRISNSTSSIHHYLSKNLIENRVITSSFLTDALELEWIPSSYGLQTLSIPGSQIPGYNLLGMKWFPDDPPGGFKSVPPATVDTFPSSVSSVLFICAVDSHTNSTALNSARGTLLTNNWKISIEHRTTGEIIRVSAMAGSGAVRILAPWHAVSYWANFRCPKEPVYPGWNSSGGGVWLAAGNADQGSRAEFFFEPI
;
A
#
# COMPACT_ATOMS: atom_id res chain seq x y z
N MET A 1 -29.30 5.60 3.71
CA MET A 1 -28.00 4.88 3.64
C MET A 1 -27.90 3.73 4.64
N ALA A 2 -28.00 3.94 5.97
CA ALA A 2 -27.97 2.82 6.93
C ALA A 2 -29.21 1.90 6.83
N ASP A 3 -30.39 2.50 6.64
CA ASP A 3 -31.66 1.74 6.52
C ASP A 3 -31.74 0.92 5.23
N ASP A 4 -31.18 1.43 4.12
CA ASP A 4 -31.13 0.72 2.83
C ASP A 4 -30.25 -0.54 2.90
N ALA A 5 -29.15 -0.47 3.67
CA ALA A 5 -28.27 -1.61 3.89
C ALA A 5 -28.91 -2.69 4.76
N LEU A 6 -29.68 -2.29 5.78
CA LEU A 6 -30.39 -3.23 6.65
C LEU A 6 -31.55 -3.91 5.93
N ALA A 7 -32.28 -3.15 5.09
CA ALA A 7 -33.34 -3.68 4.23
C ALA A 7 -32.79 -4.65 3.16
N TRP A 8 -31.67 -4.29 2.53
CA TRP A 8 -30.97 -5.16 1.59
C TRP A 8 -30.49 -6.46 2.25
N TRP A 9 -29.86 -6.37 3.42
CA TRP A 9 -29.39 -7.53 4.17
C TRP A 9 -30.54 -8.48 4.54
N SER A 10 -31.66 -7.91 5.01
CA SER A 10 -32.84 -8.69 5.42
C SER A 10 -33.58 -9.34 4.24
N ALA A 11 -33.33 -8.88 3.02
CA ALA A 11 -33.89 -9.45 1.79
C ALA A 11 -33.06 -10.62 1.23
N LEU A 12 -31.86 -10.88 1.76
CA LEU A 12 -31.07 -12.07 1.41
C LEU A 12 -31.68 -13.32 2.02
N ASP A 13 -31.50 -14.47 1.37
CA ASP A 13 -32.00 -15.73 1.90
C ASP A 13 -31.21 -16.17 3.16
N GLU A 14 -31.85 -16.99 4.00
CA GLU A 14 -31.31 -17.45 5.28
C GLU A 14 -30.01 -18.26 5.15
N GLU A 15 -29.81 -18.99 4.04
CA GLU A 15 -28.58 -19.75 3.78
C GLU A 15 -27.41 -18.81 3.50
N VAL A 16 -27.62 -17.75 2.72
CA VAL A 16 -26.60 -16.73 2.44
C VAL A 16 -26.29 -15.91 3.69
N GLN A 17 -27.31 -15.49 4.44
CA GLN A 17 -27.10 -14.79 5.71
C GLN A 17 -26.36 -15.69 6.73
N GLY A 18 -26.71 -16.98 6.78
CA GLY A 18 -26.05 -17.98 7.64
C GLY A 18 -24.59 -18.22 7.25
N SER A 19 -24.33 -18.40 5.95
CA SER A 19 -22.98 -18.59 5.41
C SER A 19 -22.07 -17.40 5.69
N TRP A 20 -22.59 -16.18 5.58
CA TRP A 20 -21.84 -14.98 5.91
C TRP A 20 -21.59 -14.84 7.41
N LYS A 21 -22.55 -15.19 8.27
CA LYS A 21 -22.31 -15.25 9.74
C LYS A 21 -21.18 -16.23 10.06
N LEU A 22 -21.19 -17.41 9.44
CA LEU A 22 -20.13 -18.42 9.60
C LEU A 22 -18.79 -17.91 9.09
N LEU A 23 -18.75 -17.26 7.93
CA LEU A 23 -17.53 -16.67 7.38
C LEU A 23 -16.99 -15.55 8.29
N ARG A 24 -17.85 -14.62 8.72
CA ARG A 24 -17.46 -13.56 9.66
C ARG A 24 -16.93 -14.14 10.95
N GLN A 25 -17.57 -15.17 11.49
CA GLN A 25 -17.10 -15.88 12.69
C GLN A 25 -15.75 -16.54 12.45
N ALA A 26 -15.55 -17.21 11.32
CA ALA A 26 -14.28 -17.82 10.94
C ALA A 26 -13.17 -16.75 10.78
N MET A 27 -13.47 -15.63 10.13
CA MET A 27 -12.55 -14.51 9.96
C MET A 27 -12.16 -13.88 11.30
N LEU A 28 -13.12 -13.63 12.20
CA LEU A 28 -12.85 -13.05 13.53
C LEU A 28 -12.25 -14.07 14.53
N SER A 29 -12.38 -15.36 14.25
CA SER A 29 -11.66 -16.42 14.99
C SER A 29 -10.20 -16.52 14.53
N THR A 30 -9.97 -16.37 13.23
CA THR A 30 -8.64 -16.56 12.61
C THR A 30 -7.80 -15.29 12.67
N TYR A 31 -8.41 -14.12 12.57
CA TYR A 31 -7.71 -12.84 12.51
C TYR A 31 -7.81 -12.10 13.84
N ARG A 32 -6.68 -11.99 14.55
CA ARG A 32 -6.57 -11.11 15.71
C ARG A 32 -6.30 -9.68 15.24
N PRO A 33 -7.12 -8.70 15.63
CA PRO A 33 -6.90 -7.29 15.28
C PRO A 33 -5.72 -6.77 16.10
N MET A 34 -4.51 -6.84 15.55
CA MET A 34 -3.31 -6.31 16.21
C MET A 34 -3.36 -4.78 16.21
N PHE A 35 -3.21 -4.16 17.39
CA PHE A 35 -3.19 -2.72 17.57
C PHE A 35 -1.78 -2.26 17.95
N TYR A 36 -1.19 -1.39 17.12
CA TYR A 36 0.18 -0.91 17.28
C TYR A 36 0.27 0.47 17.92
N GLY A 37 -0.85 1.20 18.02
CA GLY A 37 -0.89 2.55 18.60
C GLY A 37 -0.50 3.64 17.60
N GLY A 38 -0.92 3.49 16.34
CA GLY A 38 -0.45 4.33 15.26
C GLY A 38 -1.30 5.56 14.96
N SER A 39 -2.61 5.46 15.14
CA SER A 39 -3.53 6.58 14.89
C SER A 39 -4.83 6.42 15.66
N GLY A 40 -5.59 7.51 15.77
CA GLY A 40 -6.94 7.45 16.35
C GLY A 40 -7.93 6.64 15.52
N GLU A 41 -7.76 6.60 14.20
CA GLU A 41 -8.55 5.70 13.34
C GLU A 41 -8.23 4.23 13.62
N GLU A 42 -6.96 3.88 13.85
CA GLU A 42 -6.57 2.54 14.26
C GLU A 42 -7.18 2.17 15.62
N ALA A 43 -7.22 3.12 16.57
CA ALA A 43 -7.80 2.92 17.88
C ALA A 43 -9.33 2.70 17.82
N GLU A 44 -10.05 3.51 17.02
CA GLU A 44 -11.49 3.34 16.77
C GLU A 44 -11.78 1.95 16.16
N ASN A 45 -11.01 1.56 15.13
CA ASN A 45 -11.16 0.27 14.46
C ASN A 45 -10.87 -0.91 15.41
N PHE A 46 -9.84 -0.78 16.24
CA PHE A 46 -9.50 -1.78 17.25
C PHE A 46 -10.62 -1.97 18.28
N ILE A 47 -11.18 -0.88 18.81
CA ILE A 47 -12.30 -0.94 19.77
C ILE A 47 -13.51 -1.63 19.15
N CYS A 48 -13.84 -1.31 17.89
CA CYS A 48 -14.93 -1.97 17.16
C CYS A 48 -14.67 -3.47 17.00
N ALA A 49 -13.45 -3.87 16.61
CA ALA A 49 -13.10 -5.26 16.42
C ALA A 49 -13.16 -6.09 17.73
N VAL A 50 -12.71 -5.51 18.85
CA VAL A 50 -12.83 -6.16 20.18
C VAL A 50 -14.29 -6.32 20.60
N ARG A 51 -15.13 -5.30 20.38
CA ARG A 51 -16.57 -5.37 20.68
C ARG A 51 -17.27 -6.42 19.82
N ASP A 52 -16.96 -6.47 18.54
CA ASP A 52 -17.49 -7.48 17.62
C ASP A 52 -17.12 -8.89 18.06
N LYS A 53 -15.86 -9.10 18.46
CA LYS A 53 -15.42 -10.40 18.98
C LYS A 53 -16.16 -10.77 20.26
N ALA A 54 -16.31 -9.84 21.20
CA ALA A 54 -17.04 -10.08 22.45
C ALA A 54 -18.52 -10.44 22.20
N ILE A 55 -19.16 -9.81 21.21
CA ILE A 55 -20.54 -10.15 20.80
C ILE A 55 -20.60 -11.56 20.22
N ASN A 56 -19.67 -11.92 19.34
CA ASN A 56 -19.65 -13.24 18.70
C ASN A 56 -19.38 -14.38 19.69
N GLU A 57 -18.53 -14.14 20.69
CA GLU A 57 -18.25 -15.10 21.76
C GLU A 57 -19.33 -15.09 22.86
N LYS A 58 -20.38 -14.26 22.74
CA LYS A 58 -21.43 -14.04 23.76
C LYS A 58 -20.86 -13.59 25.12
N LYS A 59 -19.72 -12.91 25.10
CA LYS A 59 -18.96 -12.40 26.25
C LYS A 59 -19.07 -10.88 26.41
N ARG A 60 -20.11 -10.25 25.84
CA ARG A 60 -20.29 -8.78 25.83
C ARG A 60 -20.27 -8.13 27.22
N THR A 61 -20.72 -8.82 28.25
CA THR A 61 -20.76 -8.32 29.64
C THR A 61 -19.60 -8.83 30.51
N ASP A 62 -18.73 -9.67 29.94
CA ASP A 62 -17.61 -10.29 30.65
C ASP A 62 -16.39 -9.38 30.53
N ASN A 63 -16.33 -8.38 31.40
CA ASN A 63 -15.32 -7.33 31.36
C ASN A 63 -13.89 -7.88 31.47
N GLU A 64 -13.67 -8.87 32.34
CA GLU A 64 -12.36 -9.50 32.52
C GLU A 64 -11.91 -10.22 31.24
N TRP A 65 -12.82 -10.97 30.62
CA TRP A 65 -12.54 -11.62 29.34
C TRP A 65 -12.22 -10.61 28.23
N ILE A 66 -12.97 -9.51 28.15
CA ILE A 66 -12.75 -8.49 27.12
C ILE A 66 -11.38 -7.81 27.30
N VAL A 67 -11.03 -7.46 28.54
CA VAL A 67 -9.73 -6.86 28.87
C VAL A 67 -8.59 -7.81 28.48
N MET A 68 -8.66 -9.08 28.90
CA MET A 68 -7.65 -10.08 28.55
C MET A 68 -7.51 -10.24 27.04
N TYR A 69 -8.63 -10.26 26.32
CA TYR A 69 -8.61 -10.36 24.86
C TYR A 69 -7.96 -9.12 24.23
N ALA A 70 -8.36 -7.93 24.67
CA ALA A 70 -7.81 -6.67 24.19
C ALA A 70 -6.31 -6.58 24.44
N GLU A 71 -5.84 -6.89 25.66
CA GLU A 71 -4.42 -6.93 26.02
C GLU A 71 -3.63 -7.86 25.09
N SER A 72 -4.16 -9.05 24.81
CA SER A 72 -3.51 -10.03 23.92
C SER A 72 -3.35 -9.56 22.46
N CYS A 73 -4.04 -8.47 22.09
CA CYS A 73 -4.02 -7.88 20.76
C CYS A 73 -3.16 -6.60 20.70
N LEU A 74 -2.65 -6.10 21.83
CA LEU A 74 -1.78 -4.94 21.86
C LEU A 74 -0.36 -5.32 21.42
N ALA A 75 0.24 -4.49 20.58
CA ALA A 75 1.60 -4.66 20.09
C ALA A 75 2.33 -3.30 19.99
N GLY A 76 3.65 -3.34 19.83
CA GLY A 76 4.45 -2.14 19.59
C GLY A 76 4.30 -1.07 20.67
N GLU A 77 4.04 0.17 20.24
CA GLU A 77 3.90 1.32 21.13
C GLU A 77 2.63 1.26 21.99
N ALA A 78 1.53 0.69 21.47
CA ALA A 78 0.32 0.48 22.27
C ALA A 78 0.55 -0.44 23.47
N LEU A 79 1.34 -1.51 23.28
CA LEU A 79 1.69 -2.41 24.39
C LEU A 79 2.56 -1.70 25.43
N ARG A 80 3.53 -0.89 25.00
CA ARG A 80 4.35 -0.06 25.90
C ARG A 80 3.49 0.90 26.70
N TRP A 81 2.61 1.64 26.03
CA TRP A 81 1.67 2.56 26.67
C TRP A 81 0.77 1.85 27.70
N TYR A 82 0.23 0.68 27.35
CA TYR A 82 -0.59 -0.11 28.26
C TYR A 82 0.13 -0.44 29.56
N THR A 83 1.44 -0.74 29.53
CA THR A 83 2.19 -1.04 30.78
C THR A 83 2.20 0.13 31.77
N TYR A 84 2.10 1.39 31.31
CA TYR A 84 2.10 2.59 32.17
C TYR A 84 0.72 2.93 32.76
N LEU A 85 -0.36 2.29 32.30
CA LEU A 85 -1.69 2.53 32.85
C LEU A 85 -1.82 1.97 34.28
N ASP A 86 -2.65 2.63 35.07
CA ASP A 86 -3.01 2.16 36.40
C ASP A 86 -3.84 0.86 36.32
N LEU A 87 -3.80 0.08 37.41
CA LEU A 87 -4.44 -1.22 37.47
C LEU A 87 -5.98 -1.13 37.34
N ASP A 88 -6.57 -0.03 37.79
CA ASP A 88 -8.00 0.20 37.73
C ASP A 88 -8.46 0.49 36.28
N THR A 89 -7.67 1.24 35.51
CA THR A 89 -7.85 1.42 34.06
C THR A 89 -7.61 0.14 33.28
N LYS A 90 -6.57 -0.64 33.64
CA LYS A 90 -6.29 -1.93 32.98
C LYS A 90 -7.40 -2.94 33.17
N ASN A 91 -8.01 -3.01 34.35
CA ASN A 91 -9.03 -3.99 34.68
C ASN A 91 -10.45 -3.60 34.23
N SER A 92 -10.65 -2.41 33.66
CA SER A 92 -11.96 -1.95 33.19
C SER A 92 -11.91 -1.65 31.70
N TRP A 93 -12.69 -2.39 30.91
CA TRP A 93 -12.77 -2.18 29.46
C TRP A 93 -13.31 -0.78 29.12
N GLU A 94 -14.24 -0.24 29.91
CA GLU A 94 -14.76 1.11 29.70
C GLU A 94 -13.68 2.17 29.92
N LYS A 95 -12.89 2.05 31.01
CA LYS A 95 -11.77 2.95 31.26
C LYS A 95 -10.67 2.80 30.22
N LEU A 96 -10.38 1.56 29.80
CA LEU A 96 -9.40 1.28 28.76
C LEU A 96 -9.81 1.88 27.41
N GLN A 97 -11.08 1.78 27.03
CA GLN A 97 -11.60 2.45 25.83
C GLN A 97 -11.44 3.96 25.90
N GLN A 98 -11.80 4.57 27.03
CA GLN A 98 -11.66 6.01 27.21
C GLN A 98 -10.19 6.44 27.16
N ALA A 99 -9.30 5.68 27.79
CA ALA A 99 -7.87 5.92 27.74
C ALA A 99 -7.32 5.79 26.31
N LEU A 100 -7.76 4.78 25.54
CA LEU A 100 -7.37 4.60 24.14
C LEU A 100 -7.81 5.77 23.26
N LEU A 101 -9.06 6.22 23.38
CA LEU A 101 -9.57 7.35 22.60
C LEU A 101 -8.94 8.69 23.01
N THR A 102 -8.52 8.82 24.27
CA THR A 102 -7.83 10.01 24.77
C THR A 102 -6.38 10.04 24.28
N GLN A 103 -5.68 8.91 24.36
CA GLN A 103 -4.29 8.79 23.93
C GLN A 103 -4.15 8.88 22.40
N TYR A 104 -5.08 8.25 21.67
CA TYR A 104 -5.10 8.18 20.22
C TYR A 104 -6.33 8.91 19.69
N SER A 105 -6.38 10.23 19.90
CA SER A 105 -7.46 11.05 19.36
C SER A 105 -7.28 11.24 17.84
N ARG A 106 -8.39 11.34 17.10
CA ARG A 106 -8.41 11.48 15.63
C ARG A 106 -7.85 12.82 15.14
N GLY A 107 -7.60 13.78 16.03
CA GLY A 107 -6.89 15.02 15.75
C GLY A 107 -5.90 15.32 16.86
N GLY A 108 -4.60 15.26 16.57
CA GLY A 108 -3.57 15.66 17.55
C GLY A 108 -3.45 17.19 17.66
N PRO A 109 -2.80 17.73 18.71
CA PRO A 109 -2.50 17.17 20.02
C PRO A 109 -3.36 17.83 21.11
N ALA A 110 -4.01 17.03 21.96
CA ALA A 110 -4.27 17.43 23.33
C ALA A 110 -3.22 16.71 24.17
N ASP A 111 -2.17 17.43 24.57
CA ASP A 111 -1.30 16.97 25.65
C ASP A 111 -2.16 16.62 26.88
N PRO A 112 -1.85 15.52 27.60
CA PRO A 112 -2.49 15.26 28.88
C PRO A 112 -2.01 16.31 29.89
N ALA A 113 -2.88 17.26 30.20
CA ALA A 113 -2.70 18.18 31.31
C ALA A 113 -2.74 17.40 32.64
N LEU A 114 -1.57 17.00 33.14
CA LEU A 114 -1.38 16.78 34.57
C LEU A 114 -0.48 17.88 35.13
N ASN A 115 -1.08 18.63 36.06
CA ASN A 115 -0.49 19.51 37.09
C ASN A 115 -0.56 21.03 36.86
N LEU A 116 -1.56 21.59 37.54
CA LEU A 116 -1.79 22.96 37.99
C LEU A 116 -0.51 23.74 38.37
N VAL A 117 -0.20 24.81 37.61
CA VAL A 117 0.24 26.11 38.16
C VAL A 117 -0.23 27.23 37.20
N PRO A 118 -0.99 28.25 37.64
CA PRO A 118 -1.33 29.39 36.80
C PRO A 118 -0.18 30.41 36.79
N THR A 119 0.40 30.69 35.62
CA THR A 119 1.32 31.83 35.39
C THR A 119 0.77 32.66 34.22
N PRO A 120 0.71 34.00 34.32
CA PRO A 120 -0.13 34.81 33.45
C PRO A 120 0.46 35.03 32.04
N ALA A 121 -0.46 35.41 31.14
CA ALA A 121 -0.37 35.44 29.70
C ALA A 121 0.80 36.24 29.09
N SER A 122 1.38 35.70 28.01
CA SER A 122 1.98 36.49 26.93
C SER A 122 2.05 35.73 25.60
N ALA A 123 1.27 36.24 24.64
CA ALA A 123 1.42 36.29 23.18
C ALA A 123 1.90 35.08 22.33
N ALA A 124 1.18 34.94 21.21
CA ALA A 124 1.49 34.24 19.95
C ALA A 124 1.20 32.72 19.87
N SER A 125 0.01 32.43 19.32
CA SER A 125 -0.34 31.13 18.72
C SER A 125 0.60 30.83 17.55
N VAL A 126 1.42 29.79 17.68
CA VAL A 126 2.05 29.09 16.56
C VAL A 126 1.27 27.80 16.39
N GLY A 127 0.53 27.69 15.28
CA GLY A 127 -0.19 26.47 14.92
C GLY A 127 0.76 25.27 14.75
N PRO A 128 0.23 24.03 14.71
CA PRO A 128 1.06 22.85 14.51
C PRO A 128 1.84 23.00 13.20
N ALA A 129 3.15 22.78 13.27
CA ALA A 129 4.03 22.83 12.12
C ALA A 129 3.49 21.90 11.02
N PRO A 130 3.45 22.35 9.74
CA PRO A 130 3.05 21.48 8.65
C PRO A 130 3.97 20.25 8.64
N SER A 131 3.38 19.06 8.59
CA SER A 131 4.11 17.81 8.36
C SER A 131 5.08 18.05 7.20
N ALA A 132 6.38 18.03 7.50
CA ALA A 132 7.39 18.45 6.54
C ALA A 132 7.27 17.59 5.28
N ILE A 133 6.88 18.22 4.16
CA ILE A 133 6.91 17.58 2.84
C ILE A 133 8.34 17.13 2.62
N ARG A 134 8.54 15.83 2.40
CA ARG A 134 9.83 15.30 2.02
C ARG A 134 9.91 15.22 0.51
N ARG A 135 11.11 15.45 -0.01
CA ARG A 135 11.40 15.44 -1.45
C ARG A 135 12.58 14.55 -1.74
N GLY A 136 12.57 13.91 -2.90
CA GLY A 136 13.71 13.14 -3.39
C GLY A 136 13.38 12.26 -4.59
N ARG A 137 14.17 11.19 -4.81
CA ARG A 137 14.16 10.41 -6.06
C ARG A 137 14.02 8.93 -5.79
N ILE A 138 13.37 8.22 -6.69
CA ILE A 138 13.31 6.76 -6.64
C ILE A 138 14.49 6.17 -7.40
N ARG A 139 15.42 5.57 -6.66
CA ARG A 139 16.56 4.81 -7.15
C ARG A 139 16.20 3.33 -7.24
N ILE A 140 16.41 2.75 -8.42
CA ILE A 140 16.30 1.33 -8.69
C ILE A 140 17.69 0.72 -8.65
N SER A 141 17.90 -0.20 -7.72
CA SER A 141 19.15 -0.94 -7.59
C SER A 141 18.92 -2.41 -7.90
N ASN A 142 19.88 -3.03 -8.56
CA ASN A 142 19.91 -4.47 -8.81
C ASN A 142 21.08 -5.04 -8.03
N SER A 143 20.87 -6.14 -7.30
CA SER A 143 21.93 -6.83 -6.56
C SER A 143 23.14 -7.23 -7.41
N THR A 144 22.96 -7.38 -8.74
CA THR A 144 24.02 -7.79 -9.67
C THR A 144 24.71 -6.63 -10.38
N SER A 145 24.27 -5.37 -10.20
CA SER A 145 24.83 -4.20 -10.88
C SER A 145 25.23 -3.12 -9.89
N SER A 146 26.41 -2.54 -10.08
CA SER A 146 26.84 -1.34 -9.35
C SER A 146 26.25 -0.05 -9.94
N ILE A 147 25.65 -0.12 -11.12
CA ILE A 147 25.04 1.04 -11.77
C ILE A 147 23.65 1.25 -11.17
N HIS A 148 23.46 2.42 -10.57
CA HIS A 148 22.17 2.86 -10.09
C HIS A 148 21.36 3.46 -11.23
N HIS A 149 20.08 3.11 -11.28
CA HIS A 149 19.12 3.74 -12.18
C HIS A 149 18.10 4.51 -11.37
N TYR A 150 17.51 5.53 -11.97
CA TYR A 150 16.46 6.34 -11.37
C TYR A 150 15.23 6.31 -12.25
N LEU A 151 14.03 6.47 -11.67
CA LEU A 151 12.86 6.79 -12.47
C LEU A 151 13.10 8.11 -13.20
N SER A 152 12.76 8.17 -14.48
CA SER A 152 13.04 9.31 -15.34
C SER A 152 11.82 10.21 -15.46
N LYS A 153 12.05 11.53 -15.55
CA LYS A 153 11.02 12.51 -15.94
C LYS A 153 10.73 12.51 -17.44
N ASN A 154 11.61 11.89 -18.24
CA ASN A 154 11.39 11.73 -19.67
C ASN A 154 10.44 10.54 -19.90
N LEU A 155 9.44 10.75 -20.74
CA LEU A 155 8.52 9.69 -21.17
C LEU A 155 8.92 9.19 -22.56
N ILE A 156 9.00 7.87 -22.74
CA ILE A 156 9.11 7.23 -24.06
C ILE A 156 7.80 6.51 -24.33
N GLU A 157 7.16 6.80 -25.46
CA GLU A 157 5.85 6.23 -25.80
C GLU A 157 4.82 6.40 -24.67
N ASN A 158 4.87 7.54 -23.98
CA ASN A 158 4.07 7.87 -22.80
C ASN A 158 4.24 6.91 -21.60
N ARG A 159 5.42 6.29 -21.47
CA ARG A 159 5.79 5.42 -20.35
C ARG A 159 6.88 6.04 -19.52
N VAL A 160 6.77 5.86 -18.21
CA VAL A 160 7.85 6.18 -17.29
C VAL A 160 8.96 5.16 -17.52
N ILE A 161 10.15 5.66 -17.84
CA ILE A 161 11.34 4.84 -18.04
C ILE A 161 12.32 5.05 -16.90
N THR A 162 13.42 4.33 -16.96
CA THR A 162 14.56 4.48 -16.07
C THR A 162 15.74 5.12 -16.79
N SER A 163 16.51 5.94 -16.10
CA SER A 163 17.74 6.55 -16.60
C SER A 163 18.87 6.34 -15.59
N SER A 164 20.10 6.14 -16.07
CA SER A 164 21.30 6.17 -15.21
C SER A 164 21.80 7.60 -14.95
N PHE A 165 21.22 8.61 -15.62
CA PHE A 165 21.62 10.01 -15.45
C PHE A 165 20.79 10.69 -14.36
N LEU A 166 21.47 11.28 -13.38
CA LEU A 166 20.83 11.98 -12.27
C LEU A 166 20.03 13.20 -12.73
N THR A 167 20.42 13.84 -13.84
CA THR A 167 19.73 14.99 -14.43
C THR A 167 18.35 14.66 -14.99
N ASP A 168 18.14 13.40 -15.35
CA ASP A 168 16.86 12.89 -15.86
C ASP A 168 15.98 12.33 -14.74
N ALA A 169 16.53 12.18 -13.53
CA ALA A 169 15.81 11.58 -12.42
C ALA A 169 14.56 12.40 -12.05
N LEU A 170 13.44 11.69 -11.92
CA LEU A 170 12.17 12.23 -11.51
C LEU A 170 12.21 12.51 -10.00
N GLU A 171 12.00 13.76 -9.64
CA GLU A 171 11.83 14.14 -8.25
C GLU A 171 10.38 13.96 -7.84
N LEU A 172 10.18 13.50 -6.61
CA LEU A 172 8.88 13.21 -6.03
C LEU A 172 8.80 13.83 -4.65
N GLU A 173 7.61 14.28 -4.31
CA GLU A 173 7.25 14.80 -2.99
C GLU A 173 6.22 13.88 -2.34
N TRP A 174 6.36 13.70 -1.04
CA TRP A 174 5.37 13.00 -0.23
C TRP A 174 5.32 13.61 1.16
N ILE A 175 4.17 13.45 1.80
CA ILE A 175 3.98 13.83 3.19
C ILE A 175 4.16 12.55 3.99
N PRO A 176 5.16 12.46 4.87
CA PRO A 176 5.32 11.30 5.73
C PRO A 176 4.05 11.14 6.59
N SER A 177 3.23 10.15 6.25
CA SER A 177 2.16 9.70 7.14
C SER A 177 2.70 8.59 8.02
N SER A 178 2.30 8.59 9.29
CA SER A 178 2.72 7.57 10.24
C SER A 178 2.21 6.18 9.84
N TYR A 179 1.09 6.10 9.09
CA TYR A 179 0.49 4.84 8.62
C TYR A 179 -0.20 5.01 7.26
N GLY A 180 -0.31 3.90 6.53
CA GLY A 180 -1.10 3.80 5.30
C GLY A 180 -0.31 3.83 3.98
N LEU A 181 -1.06 3.71 2.90
CA LEU A 181 -0.57 3.96 1.55
C LEU A 181 -0.46 5.46 1.35
N GLN A 182 0.55 5.86 0.58
CA GLN A 182 0.93 7.24 0.35
C GLN A 182 0.80 7.56 -1.13
N THR A 183 0.52 8.82 -1.40
CA THR A 183 0.53 9.42 -2.73
C THR A 183 1.89 10.06 -2.97
N LEU A 184 2.48 9.79 -4.13
CA LEU A 184 3.72 10.43 -4.57
C LEU A 184 3.38 11.52 -5.58
N SER A 185 3.68 12.78 -5.23
CA SER A 185 3.44 13.94 -6.09
C SER A 185 4.66 14.26 -6.93
N ILE A 186 4.45 14.72 -8.16
CA ILE A 186 5.49 15.19 -9.07
C ILE A 186 5.52 16.73 -8.98
N PRO A 187 6.49 17.33 -8.28
CA PRO A 187 6.56 18.78 -8.14
C PRO A 187 6.98 19.45 -9.45
N GLY A 188 6.61 20.74 -9.56
CA GLY A 188 7.17 21.65 -10.56
C GLY A 188 6.87 21.28 -12.01
N SER A 189 5.82 20.51 -12.28
CA SER A 189 5.43 20.10 -13.64
C SER A 189 6.58 19.47 -14.43
N GLN A 190 7.46 18.72 -13.75
CA GLN A 190 8.60 18.02 -14.38
C GLN A 190 8.17 17.12 -15.55
N ILE A 191 6.94 16.61 -15.50
CA ILE A 191 6.28 15.94 -16.61
C ILE A 191 5.06 16.79 -17.01
N PRO A 192 5.07 17.43 -18.19
CA PRO A 192 3.98 18.31 -18.61
C PRO A 192 2.61 17.61 -18.56
N GLY A 193 1.66 18.22 -17.87
CA GLY A 193 0.30 17.69 -17.73
C GLY A 193 0.11 16.63 -16.65
N TYR A 194 1.16 16.23 -15.93
CA TYR A 194 1.06 15.20 -14.87
C TYR A 194 1.70 15.68 -13.57
N ASN A 195 1.03 15.40 -12.46
CA ASN A 195 1.43 15.88 -11.13
C ASN A 195 1.46 14.78 -10.06
N LEU A 196 1.17 13.54 -10.42
CA LEU A 196 1.25 12.37 -9.53
C LEU A 196 2.00 11.23 -10.19
N LEU A 197 2.67 10.42 -9.38
CA LEU A 197 3.18 9.11 -9.78
C LEU A 197 2.19 8.03 -9.33
N GLY A 198 1.58 7.35 -10.29
CA GLY A 198 0.60 6.30 -10.05
C GLY A 198 1.02 4.97 -10.67
N MET A 199 0.07 4.04 -10.62
CA MET A 199 0.20 2.71 -11.17
C MET A 199 -1.06 2.30 -11.92
N LYS A 200 -0.89 1.52 -12.98
CA LYS A 200 -2.00 0.89 -13.68
C LYS A 200 -1.90 -0.61 -13.52
N TRP A 201 -2.90 -1.19 -12.87
CA TRP A 201 -3.00 -2.62 -12.58
C TRP A 201 -3.88 -3.32 -13.62
N PHE A 202 -3.36 -4.41 -14.16
CA PHE A 202 -4.04 -5.25 -15.14
C PHE A 202 -4.32 -6.58 -14.45
N PRO A 203 -5.52 -6.76 -13.86
CA PRO A 203 -5.91 -8.07 -13.41
C PRO A 203 -5.97 -8.99 -14.62
N ASP A 204 -5.51 -10.22 -14.48
CA ASP A 204 -5.76 -11.22 -15.50
C ASP A 204 -7.27 -11.37 -15.67
N ASP A 205 -7.75 -11.20 -16.90
CA ASP A 205 -9.10 -11.64 -17.23
C ASP A 205 -9.15 -13.15 -16.96
N PRO A 206 -10.16 -13.66 -16.22
CA PRO A 206 -10.29 -15.09 -16.01
C PRO A 206 -10.36 -15.80 -17.39
N PRO A 207 -9.87 -17.05 -17.53
CA PRO A 207 -9.74 -17.76 -18.81
C PRO A 207 -11.04 -18.06 -19.58
N GLY A 208 -12.16 -17.41 -19.31
CA GLY A 208 -13.44 -17.67 -19.98
C GLY A 208 -14.21 -16.39 -20.24
N GLY A 209 -14.16 -15.88 -21.48
CA GLY A 209 -15.00 -14.75 -21.87
C GLY A 209 -14.96 -14.34 -23.34
N PHE A 210 -13.85 -14.56 -24.06
CA PHE A 210 -13.83 -14.30 -25.50
C PHE A 210 -14.31 -15.53 -26.27
N LYS A 211 -15.57 -15.44 -26.76
CA LYS A 211 -16.07 -16.32 -27.83
C LYS A 211 -15.13 -16.19 -29.02
N SER A 212 -14.51 -17.32 -29.36
CA SER A 212 -13.88 -17.67 -30.63
C SER A 212 -14.23 -16.73 -31.79
N VAL A 213 -13.33 -15.81 -32.12
CA VAL A 213 -13.23 -15.25 -33.46
C VAL A 213 -12.34 -16.21 -34.28
N PRO A 214 -12.73 -16.62 -35.49
CA PRO A 214 -11.97 -17.59 -36.29
C PRO A 214 -10.62 -17.00 -36.74
N PRO A 215 -9.63 -17.87 -37.00
CA PRO A 215 -8.24 -17.46 -37.16
C PRO A 215 -8.00 -16.89 -38.55
N ALA A 216 -7.58 -15.64 -38.63
CA ALA A 216 -6.86 -15.12 -39.78
C ALA A 216 -5.73 -14.21 -39.30
N THR A 217 -4.54 -14.81 -39.27
CA THR A 217 -3.21 -14.20 -39.45
C THR A 217 -2.92 -12.91 -38.67
N VAL A 218 -2.17 -13.05 -37.57
CA VAL A 218 -0.99 -12.25 -37.15
C VAL A 218 -0.77 -12.44 -35.63
N ASP A 219 0.40 -12.98 -35.28
CA ASP A 219 1.11 -12.94 -34.00
C ASP A 219 0.29 -12.90 -32.68
N THR A 220 -0.21 -14.07 -32.29
CA THR A 220 -0.85 -14.29 -30.98
C THR A 220 0.21 -14.42 -29.88
N PHE A 221 0.27 -13.47 -28.95
CA PHE A 221 1.03 -13.56 -27.71
C PHE A 221 0.58 -14.76 -26.84
N PRO A 222 1.48 -15.43 -26.09
CA PRO A 222 1.13 -16.59 -25.27
C PRO A 222 0.12 -16.22 -24.16
N SER A 223 -0.96 -17.01 -24.08
CA SER A 223 -2.19 -16.83 -23.29
C SER A 223 -2.06 -17.13 -21.79
N SER A 224 -0.92 -16.79 -21.19
CA SER A 224 -0.71 -16.82 -19.74
C SER A 224 0.02 -15.55 -19.32
N VAL A 225 -0.53 -14.39 -19.66
CA VAL A 225 -0.09 -13.15 -19.05
C VAL A 225 -0.40 -13.25 -17.56
N SER A 226 0.63 -13.04 -16.76
CA SER A 226 0.51 -12.84 -15.32
C SER A 226 0.08 -11.40 -15.09
N SER A 227 -0.72 -11.16 -14.07
CA SER A 227 -1.18 -9.80 -13.74
C SER A 227 -0.01 -8.81 -13.74
N VAL A 228 -0.11 -7.78 -14.59
CA VAL A 228 0.96 -6.82 -14.86
C VAL A 228 0.64 -5.51 -14.16
N LEU A 229 1.67 -4.90 -13.57
CA LEU A 229 1.58 -3.54 -13.05
C LEU A 229 2.54 -2.62 -13.79
N PHE A 230 2.07 -1.41 -14.08
CA PHE A 230 2.83 -0.37 -14.75
C PHE A 230 2.94 0.84 -13.87
N ILE A 231 4.11 1.47 -13.83
CA ILE A 231 4.27 2.80 -13.24
C ILE A 231 3.94 3.84 -14.31
N CYS A 232 3.14 4.84 -13.96
CA CYS A 232 2.75 5.90 -14.90
C CYS A 232 2.65 7.27 -14.23
N ALA A 233 2.85 8.32 -15.01
CA ALA A 233 2.52 9.68 -14.61
C ALA A 233 1.01 9.90 -14.74
N VAL A 234 0.42 10.59 -13.76
CA VAL A 234 -1.02 10.79 -13.61
C VAL A 234 -1.33 12.26 -13.39
N ASP A 235 -2.37 12.74 -14.08
CA ASP A 235 -3.00 14.04 -13.83
C ASP A 235 -4.07 13.84 -12.76
N SER A 236 -3.88 14.42 -11.58
CA SER A 236 -4.83 14.29 -10.46
C SER A 236 -6.19 14.94 -10.73
N HIS A 237 -6.27 15.91 -11.66
CA HIS A 237 -7.51 16.62 -11.94
C HIS A 237 -8.42 15.82 -12.86
N THR A 238 -7.83 15.16 -13.86
CA THR A 238 -8.59 14.39 -14.87
C THR A 238 -8.52 12.88 -14.65
N ASN A 239 -7.66 12.42 -13.74
CA ASN A 239 -7.25 11.01 -13.61
C ASN A 239 -6.70 10.41 -14.93
N SER A 240 -6.24 11.27 -15.83
CA SER A 240 -5.61 10.83 -17.08
C SER A 240 -4.20 10.34 -16.80
N THR A 241 -3.82 9.24 -17.45
CA THR A 241 -2.48 8.65 -17.31
C THR A 241 -1.71 8.84 -18.60
N ALA A 242 -0.39 9.01 -18.52
CA ALA A 242 0.47 8.93 -19.70
C ALA A 242 0.26 7.61 -20.46
N LEU A 243 0.03 6.51 -19.74
CA LEU A 243 -0.28 5.19 -20.30
C LEU A 243 -1.75 5.08 -20.76
N ASN A 244 -2.14 5.81 -21.81
CA ASN A 244 -3.52 5.90 -22.27
C ASN A 244 -4.03 4.60 -22.93
N SER A 245 -3.15 3.84 -23.60
CA SER A 245 -3.54 2.69 -24.43
C SER A 245 -3.92 1.41 -23.67
N ALA A 246 -3.68 1.36 -22.36
CA ALA A 246 -3.75 0.11 -21.62
C ALA A 246 -4.99 0.09 -20.70
N ARG A 247 -5.87 -0.92 -20.80
CA ARG A 247 -7.07 -1.10 -19.94
C ARG A 247 -6.71 -1.62 -18.55
N GLY A 248 -6.85 -0.84 -17.48
CA GLY A 248 -6.55 -1.31 -16.13
C GLY A 248 -7.01 -0.36 -15.03
N THR A 249 -7.03 -0.85 -13.79
CA THR A 249 -7.38 -0.05 -12.61
C THR A 249 -6.23 0.91 -12.30
N LEU A 250 -6.54 2.21 -12.28
CA LEU A 250 -5.60 3.24 -11.87
C LEU A 250 -5.51 3.28 -10.34
N LEU A 251 -4.29 3.23 -9.82
CA LEU A 251 -3.95 3.34 -8.41
C LEU A 251 -3.04 4.56 -8.23
N THR A 252 -3.44 5.53 -7.41
CA THR A 252 -2.68 6.75 -7.15
C THR A 252 -2.23 6.88 -5.70
N ASN A 253 -2.88 6.18 -4.78
CA ASN A 253 -2.55 6.15 -3.37
C ASN A 253 -2.18 4.72 -2.94
N ASN A 254 -1.06 4.23 -3.46
CA ASN A 254 -0.69 2.82 -3.33
C ASN A 254 0.81 2.59 -3.11
N TRP A 255 1.51 3.63 -2.68
CA TRP A 255 2.93 3.56 -2.34
C TRP A 255 3.09 3.36 -0.83
N LYS A 256 3.74 2.27 -0.43
CA LYS A 256 4.15 2.09 0.96
C LYS A 256 5.59 2.56 1.11
N ILE A 257 5.80 3.58 1.93
CA ILE A 257 7.13 4.09 2.25
C ILE A 257 7.48 3.64 3.66
N SER A 258 8.59 2.92 3.80
CA SER A 258 9.10 2.48 5.10
C SER A 258 10.47 3.09 5.35
N ILE A 259 10.62 3.71 6.51
CA ILE A 259 11.85 4.34 6.96
C ILE A 259 12.56 3.37 7.89
N GLU A 260 13.79 2.99 7.54
CA GLU A 260 14.67 2.15 8.37
C GLU A 260 15.84 3.01 8.84
N HIS A 261 15.94 3.24 10.15
CA HIS A 261 17.09 3.94 10.74
C HIS A 261 18.26 2.97 10.91
N ARG A 262 19.36 3.21 10.20
CA ARG A 262 20.63 2.50 10.40
C ARG A 262 21.68 3.42 11.00
N THR A 263 22.70 2.82 11.60
CA THR A 263 23.87 3.52 12.14
C THR A 263 24.60 4.38 11.10
N THR A 264 24.47 4.05 9.81
CA THR A 264 25.09 4.75 8.69
C THR A 264 24.16 5.75 7.99
N GLY A 265 22.92 5.92 8.45
CA GLY A 265 21.95 6.84 7.85
C GLY A 265 20.52 6.29 7.76
N GLU A 266 19.62 7.13 7.28
CA GLU A 266 18.22 6.78 7.02
C GLU A 266 18.11 6.07 5.66
N ILE A 267 17.61 4.82 5.66
CA ILE A 267 17.25 4.12 4.43
C ILE A 267 15.74 4.18 4.27
N ILE A 268 15.30 4.82 3.19
CA ILE A 268 13.88 4.91 2.85
C ILE A 268 13.60 3.90 1.74
N ARG A 269 12.81 2.87 2.05
CA ARG A 269 12.35 1.88 1.05
C ARG A 269 10.98 2.26 0.54
N VAL A 270 10.78 2.10 -0.77
CA VAL A 270 9.50 2.35 -1.45
C VAL A 270 8.96 1.04 -1.99
N SER A 271 7.71 0.71 -1.68
CA SER A 271 7.03 -0.49 -2.16
C SER A 271 5.74 -0.14 -2.89
N ALA A 272 5.53 -0.79 -4.03
CA ALA A 272 4.29 -0.74 -4.78
C ALA A 272 3.27 -1.73 -4.19
N MET A 273 2.07 -1.26 -3.87
CA MET A 273 0.98 -2.12 -3.39
C MET A 273 -0.14 -2.17 -4.43
N ALA A 274 -0.63 -3.38 -4.76
CA ALA A 274 -1.84 -3.55 -5.57
C ALA A 274 -2.64 -4.73 -5.01
N GLY A 275 -3.89 -4.48 -4.61
CA GLY A 275 -4.73 -5.48 -3.94
C GLY A 275 -4.32 -5.79 -2.49
N SER A 276 -4.68 -6.99 -2.01
CA SER A 276 -4.43 -7.45 -0.64
C SER A 276 -3.00 -7.96 -0.38
N GLY A 277 -2.07 -7.80 -1.33
CA GLY A 277 -0.71 -8.33 -1.24
C GLY A 277 0.35 -7.35 -1.76
N ALA A 278 1.59 -7.52 -1.28
CA ALA A 278 2.75 -6.81 -1.84
C ALA A 278 3.09 -7.39 -3.22
N VAL A 279 3.18 -6.54 -4.25
CA VAL A 279 3.56 -6.97 -5.60
C VAL A 279 5.08 -7.03 -5.70
N ARG A 280 5.61 -8.16 -6.19
CA ARG A 280 7.06 -8.31 -6.47
C ARG A 280 7.42 -7.59 -7.77
N ILE A 281 8.60 -6.99 -7.80
CA ILE A 281 9.05 -6.11 -8.88
C ILE A 281 10.07 -6.83 -9.75
N LEU A 282 9.80 -6.90 -11.06
CA LEU A 282 10.70 -7.47 -12.06
C LEU A 282 10.99 -6.42 -13.13
N ALA A 283 12.09 -5.67 -12.99
CA ALA A 283 12.52 -4.75 -14.06
C ALA A 283 13.33 -5.52 -15.12
N PRO A 284 12.88 -5.60 -16.39
CA PRO A 284 13.72 -6.13 -17.45
C PRO A 284 14.79 -5.09 -17.81
N TRP A 285 16.06 -5.52 -17.86
CA TRP A 285 17.17 -4.71 -18.34
C TRP A 285 17.90 -5.41 -19.49
N HIS A 286 18.28 -4.56 -20.47
CA HIS A 286 18.96 -4.78 -21.75
C HIS A 286 18.10 -5.07 -23.00
N ALA A 287 18.02 -4.04 -23.84
CA ALA A 287 17.89 -4.15 -25.28
C ALA A 287 19.16 -4.77 -25.88
N VAL A 288 19.30 -6.09 -25.73
CA VAL A 288 19.90 -6.99 -26.71
C VAL A 288 19.06 -8.25 -26.63
N SER A 289 18.34 -8.53 -27.71
CA SER A 289 17.39 -9.64 -27.83
C SER A 289 18.00 -10.97 -27.41
N TYR A 290 17.67 -11.46 -26.21
CA TYR A 290 17.68 -12.89 -25.88
C TYR A 290 16.51 -13.18 -24.94
N TRP A 291 15.51 -13.86 -25.48
CA TRP A 291 14.48 -14.53 -24.68
C TRP A 291 15.11 -15.70 -23.94
N ALA A 292 14.97 -15.77 -22.62
CA ALA A 292 15.07 -17.03 -21.89
C ALA A 292 13.68 -17.65 -21.83
N ASN A 293 13.37 -18.50 -22.81
CA ASN A 293 12.27 -19.45 -22.68
C ASN A 293 12.68 -20.51 -21.66
N PHE A 294 11.98 -20.59 -20.52
CA PHE A 294 11.99 -21.80 -19.70
C PHE A 294 10.93 -22.77 -20.23
N ARG A 295 11.34 -23.68 -21.12
CA ARG A 295 10.81 -25.05 -21.19
C ARG A 295 11.93 -26.01 -21.63
N CYS A 296 12.05 -27.12 -20.91
CA CYS A 296 12.87 -28.28 -21.29
C CYS A 296 12.15 -29.10 -22.41
N PRO A 297 12.83 -29.99 -23.18
CA PRO A 297 13.49 -29.68 -24.45
C PRO A 297 12.90 -30.42 -25.68
N LYS A 298 13.09 -29.86 -26.89
CA LYS A 298 13.54 -30.53 -28.14
C LYS A 298 13.65 -29.51 -29.30
N GLU A 299 14.77 -29.62 -30.03
CA GLU A 299 15.30 -28.89 -31.21
C GLU A 299 14.38 -28.77 -32.47
N PRO A 300 14.79 -28.10 -33.58
CA PRO A 300 15.29 -26.72 -33.73
C PRO A 300 14.64 -25.99 -34.96
N VAL A 301 15.18 -24.80 -35.34
CA VAL A 301 15.17 -24.12 -36.68
C VAL A 301 14.46 -22.73 -36.80
N TYR A 302 15.30 -21.67 -36.73
CA TYR A 302 15.42 -20.41 -37.54
C TYR A 302 14.25 -19.40 -37.76
N PRO A 303 14.55 -18.11 -38.09
CA PRO A 303 14.00 -16.97 -37.37
C PRO A 303 13.23 -15.95 -38.23
N GLY A 304 12.46 -15.08 -37.57
CA GLY A 304 11.99 -13.84 -38.17
C GLY A 304 11.45 -12.82 -37.17
N TRP A 305 12.14 -11.67 -37.10
CA TRP A 305 11.60 -10.32 -36.94
C TRP A 305 11.48 -9.62 -35.55
N ASN A 306 12.05 -8.41 -35.57
CA ASN A 306 11.82 -7.09 -34.95
C ASN A 306 11.49 -6.89 -33.46
N SER A 307 12.32 -6.02 -32.86
CA SER A 307 12.33 -5.52 -31.49
C SER A 307 11.66 -4.14 -31.35
N SER A 308 10.83 -3.94 -30.32
CA SER A 308 10.50 -2.60 -29.79
C SER A 308 10.17 -2.61 -28.29
N GLY A 309 10.64 -1.57 -27.57
CA GLY A 309 10.04 -1.05 -26.34
C GLY A 309 10.73 -1.37 -25.00
N GLY A 310 11.63 -0.49 -24.55
CA GLY A 310 12.13 -0.46 -23.17
C GLY A 310 11.14 0.23 -22.23
N GLY A 311 10.49 -0.54 -21.36
CA GLY A 311 9.60 -0.03 -20.31
C GLY A 311 9.88 -0.72 -18.97
N VAL A 312 9.44 -0.11 -17.87
CA VAL A 312 9.45 -0.75 -16.54
C VAL A 312 8.08 -1.36 -16.29
N TRP A 313 8.06 -2.67 -16.05
CA TRP A 313 6.85 -3.46 -15.82
C TRP A 313 7.04 -4.23 -14.52
N LEU A 314 5.97 -4.60 -13.84
CA LEU A 314 6.02 -5.54 -12.72
C LEU A 314 5.18 -6.76 -13.10
N ALA A 315 5.69 -7.95 -12.83
CA ALA A 315 4.92 -9.19 -12.98
C ALA A 315 4.80 -9.89 -11.62
N ALA A 316 3.58 -10.31 -11.28
CA ALA A 316 3.35 -11.18 -10.14
C ALA A 316 3.67 -12.64 -10.51
N GLY A 317 4.76 -13.19 -9.99
CA GLY A 317 5.15 -14.58 -10.24
C GLY A 317 5.94 -15.21 -9.10
N ASN A 318 5.83 -16.53 -8.96
CA ASN A 318 6.78 -17.34 -8.17
C ASN A 318 8.07 -17.46 -8.97
N ALA A 319 9.13 -16.77 -8.54
CA ALA A 319 10.45 -16.86 -9.15
C ALA A 319 11.43 -17.47 -8.15
N ASP A 320 11.91 -18.66 -8.47
CA ASP A 320 13.16 -19.19 -7.93
C ASP A 320 14.34 -18.45 -8.58
N GLN A 321 15.22 -17.88 -7.74
CA GLN A 321 16.58 -17.39 -8.06
C GLN A 321 16.75 -16.35 -9.20
N GLY A 322 15.89 -15.33 -9.29
CA GLY A 322 16.08 -14.17 -10.19
C GLY A 322 16.51 -12.88 -9.47
N SER A 323 17.32 -12.04 -10.13
CA SER A 323 17.82 -10.74 -9.66
C SER A 323 16.72 -9.85 -9.09
N ARG A 324 16.90 -9.38 -7.86
CA ARG A 324 15.91 -8.59 -7.13
C ARG A 324 16.14 -7.09 -7.38
N ALA A 325 15.15 -6.42 -7.95
CA ALA A 325 15.13 -4.97 -8.05
C ALA A 325 14.61 -4.38 -6.73
N GLU A 326 15.38 -3.48 -6.11
CA GLU A 326 14.99 -2.75 -4.90
C GLU A 326 14.85 -1.25 -5.20
N PHE A 327 13.82 -0.64 -4.61
CA PHE A 327 13.49 0.77 -4.78
C PHE A 327 13.82 1.52 -3.50
N PHE A 328 14.73 2.47 -3.63
CA PHE A 328 15.15 3.33 -2.55
C PHE A 328 14.70 4.75 -2.85
N PHE A 329 14.26 5.43 -1.82
CA PHE A 329 14.03 6.86 -1.90
C PHE A 329 15.31 7.57 -1.43
N GLU A 330 15.89 8.38 -2.31
CA GLU A 330 17.07 9.19 -2.04
C GLU A 330 16.64 10.64 -1.78
N PRO A 331 16.74 11.15 -0.54
CA PRO A 331 16.42 12.55 -0.21
C PRO A 331 17.29 13.52 -1.02
N ILE A 332 16.74 14.67 -1.41
CA ILE A 332 17.48 15.80 -2.02
C ILE A 332 17.53 16.95 -1.01
#